data_AF-A0A2G9P7Q8-F1
#
_entry.id   AF-A0A2G9P7Q8-F1
#
_cell.length_a   1.000
_cell.length_b   1.000
_cell.length_c   1.000
_cell.angle_alpha   90.00
_cell.angle_beta   90.00
_cell.angle_gamma   90.00
#
_symmetry.space_group_name_H-M   'P 1'
#
loop_
_entity.id
_entity.type
_entity.pdbx_description
1 polymer ?
#
loop_
_entity_poly.entity_id
_entity_poly.type
_entity_poly.pdbx_seq_one_letter_code
_entity_poly.pdbx_strand_id
1 'polypeptide(L)'
;MESLAQLELCQRLYKLHFQLLLLFQSYCKLIGQIHEVSTMPELLNMSRELNELKKNLKEASVYIAAESLNMDATSYEPTFSSTEFAIQSMLECLKNNELGKAIRQIRQCRKLWPNDIFGSSADDEVQTLLNIYFRHQTLGQTGTYALVGSNQNLTDICTKLMDLNMEIRDMIRRAQNYRVFSTYLPDSSVSGTNL
;
A
#
# COMPACT_ATOMS: atom_id res chain seq x y z
N MET A 1 70.57 9.81 -24.11
CA MET A 1 69.58 10.77 -23.58
C MET A 1 68.21 10.57 -24.24
N GLU A 2 68.14 10.37 -25.57
CA GLU A 2 66.90 10.08 -26.31
C GLU A 2 66.15 8.82 -25.85
N SER A 3 66.87 7.73 -25.49
CA SER A 3 66.25 6.47 -25.04
C SER A 3 65.49 6.59 -23.71
N LEU A 4 65.91 7.50 -22.82
CA LEU A 4 65.26 7.73 -21.53
C LEU A 4 63.93 8.48 -21.71
N ALA A 5 63.90 9.47 -22.59
CA ALA A 5 62.71 10.26 -22.92
C ALA A 5 61.63 9.41 -23.62
N GLN A 6 62.04 8.51 -24.52
CA GLN A 6 61.11 7.57 -25.16
C GLN A 6 60.47 6.60 -24.16
N LEU A 7 61.25 6.10 -23.19
CA LEU A 7 60.73 5.22 -22.14
C LEU A 7 59.72 5.94 -21.24
N GLU A 8 59.99 7.19 -20.89
CA GLU A 8 59.07 8.00 -20.08
C GLU A 8 57.76 8.31 -20.82
N LEU A 9 57.84 8.61 -22.12
CA LEU A 9 56.66 8.80 -22.97
C LEU A 9 55.82 7.51 -23.06
N CYS A 10 56.46 6.37 -23.28
CA CYS A 10 55.78 5.07 -23.30
C CYS A 10 55.06 4.77 -21.97
N GLN A 11 55.68 5.06 -20.83
CA GLN A 11 55.04 4.88 -19.52
C GLN A 11 53.82 5.81 -19.33
N ARG A 12 53.91 7.07 -19.76
CA ARG A 12 52.80 8.01 -19.70
C ARG A 12 51.65 7.60 -20.62
N LEU A 13 51.95 7.14 -21.83
CA LEU A 13 50.94 6.62 -22.77
C LEU A 13 50.25 5.36 -22.24
N TYR A 14 51.00 4.45 -21.61
CA TYR A 14 50.42 3.26 -20.98
C TYR A 14 49.49 3.62 -19.82
N LYS A 15 49.90 4.56 -18.95
CA LYS A 15 49.04 5.08 -17.87
C LYS A 15 47.77 5.71 -18.42
N LEU A 16 47.89 6.54 -19.47
CA LEU A 16 46.74 7.16 -20.12
C LEU A 16 45.79 6.11 -20.72
N HIS A 17 46.33 5.10 -21.40
CA HIS A 17 45.54 4.00 -21.95
C HIS A 17 44.79 3.24 -20.85
N PHE A 18 45.46 2.95 -19.73
CA PHE A 18 44.82 2.30 -18.59
C PHE A 18 43.73 3.18 -17.96
N GLN A 19 43.95 4.48 -17.84
CA GLN A 19 42.92 5.43 -17.37
C GLN A 19 41.72 5.47 -18.33
N LEU A 20 41.95 5.42 -19.65
CA LEU A 20 40.89 5.36 -20.65
C LEU A 20 40.08 4.06 -20.55
N LEU A 21 40.74 2.92 -20.31
CA LEU A 21 40.06 1.64 -20.08
C LEU A 21 39.15 1.68 -18.85
N LEU A 22 39.63 2.24 -17.74
CA LEU A 22 38.82 2.40 -16.52
C LEU A 22 37.63 3.32 -16.74
N LEU A 23 37.83 4.43 -17.46
CA LEU A 23 36.75 5.35 -17.81
C LEU A 23 35.69 4.66 -18.67
N PHE A 24 36.12 3.89 -19.67
CA PHE A 24 35.21 3.13 -20.53
C PHE A 24 34.42 2.10 -19.73
N GLN A 25 35.06 1.37 -18.82
CA GLN A 25 34.37 0.43 -17.93
C GLN A 25 33.34 1.12 -17.04
N SER A 26 33.67 2.29 -16.50
CA SER A 26 32.73 3.11 -15.71
C SER A 26 31.54 3.57 -16.55
N TYR A 27 31.79 3.95 -17.80
CA TYR A 27 30.75 4.37 -18.73
C TYR A 27 29.80 3.22 -19.10
N CYS A 28 30.33 2.02 -19.38
CA CYS A 28 29.50 0.83 -19.60
C CYS A 28 28.63 0.49 -18.38
N LYS A 29 29.18 0.60 -17.16
CA LYS A 29 28.38 0.39 -15.93
C LYS A 29 27.27 1.44 -15.80
N LEU A 30 27.57 2.70 -16.07
CA LEU A 30 26.58 3.78 -16.01
C LEU A 30 25.45 3.57 -17.03
N ILE A 31 25.77 3.18 -18.26
CA ILE A 31 24.75 2.82 -19.26
C ILE A 31 23.89 1.65 -18.78
N GLY A 32 24.50 0.61 -18.20
CA GLY A 32 23.77 -0.52 -17.61
C GLY A 32 22.79 -0.07 -16.53
N GLN A 33 23.23 0.80 -15.61
CA GLN A 33 22.39 1.38 -14.57
C GLN A 33 21.26 2.24 -15.12
N ILE A 34 21.52 3.06 -16.14
CA ILE A 34 20.47 3.85 -16.81
C ILE A 34 19.45 2.94 -17.46
N HIS A 35 19.88 1.85 -18.08
CA HIS A 35 18.98 0.87 -18.67
C HIS A 35 18.10 0.20 -17.60
N GLU A 36 18.70 -0.26 -16.49
CA GLU A 36 17.98 -0.81 -15.35
C GLU A 36 16.93 0.18 -14.81
N VAL A 37 17.30 1.44 -14.57
CA VAL A 37 16.37 2.48 -14.11
C VAL A 37 15.27 2.77 -15.14
N SER A 38 15.59 2.82 -16.44
CA SER A 38 14.61 3.06 -17.51
C SER A 38 13.63 1.91 -17.71
N THR A 39 13.99 0.70 -17.26
CA THR A 39 13.11 -0.48 -17.31
C THR A 39 12.28 -0.64 -16.04
N MET A 40 12.56 0.14 -14.98
CA MET A 40 11.67 0.16 -13.82
C MET A 40 10.38 0.88 -14.19
N PRO A 41 9.21 0.29 -13.91
CA PRO A 41 7.95 0.98 -14.09
C PRO A 41 7.90 2.22 -13.20
N GLU A 42 7.49 3.36 -13.77
CA GLU A 42 7.22 4.56 -12.98
C GLU A 42 6.15 4.25 -11.92
N LEU A 43 6.42 4.63 -10.68
CA LEU A 43 5.48 4.41 -9.59
C LEU A 43 4.27 5.36 -9.74
N LEU A 44 3.14 4.84 -10.20
CA LEU A 44 1.90 5.60 -10.37
C LEU A 44 1.07 5.57 -9.09
N ASN A 45 0.83 6.73 -8.50
CA ASN A 45 0.02 6.87 -7.29
C ASN A 45 -1.44 7.20 -7.63
N MET A 46 -2.33 6.22 -7.45
CA MET A 46 -3.77 6.37 -7.68
C MET A 46 -4.58 6.66 -6.39
N SER A 47 -3.90 6.91 -5.27
CA SER A 47 -4.57 7.06 -3.95
C SER A 47 -5.56 8.21 -3.93
N ARG A 48 -5.30 9.33 -4.62
CA ARG A 48 -6.21 10.47 -4.67
C ARG A 48 -7.52 10.10 -5.38
N GLU A 49 -7.40 9.60 -6.61
CA GLU A 49 -8.54 9.22 -7.46
C GLU A 49 -9.43 8.17 -6.76
N LEU A 50 -8.82 7.14 -6.17
CA LEU A 50 -9.59 6.12 -5.45
C LEU A 50 -10.26 6.65 -4.18
N ASN A 51 -9.64 7.58 -3.45
CA ASN A 51 -10.25 8.15 -2.25
C ASN A 51 -11.42 9.08 -2.59
N GLU A 52 -11.33 9.83 -3.68
CA GLU A 52 -12.45 10.62 -4.21
C GLU A 52 -13.59 9.70 -4.67
N LEU A 53 -13.28 8.66 -5.45
CA LEU A 53 -14.27 7.67 -5.88
C LEU A 53 -14.93 6.98 -4.68
N LYS A 54 -14.16 6.60 -3.65
CA LYS A 54 -14.68 6.02 -2.41
C LYS A 54 -15.66 6.94 -1.70
N LYS A 55 -15.33 8.24 -1.60
CA LYS A 55 -16.19 9.24 -0.97
C LYS A 55 -17.51 9.35 -1.74
N ASN A 56 -17.44 9.51 -3.06
CA ASN A 56 -18.63 9.68 -3.88
C ASN A 56 -19.52 8.42 -3.88
N LEU A 57 -18.91 7.22 -3.93
CA LEU A 57 -19.63 5.95 -3.80
C LEU A 57 -20.33 5.82 -2.44
N LYS A 58 -19.67 6.24 -1.36
CA LYS A 58 -20.27 6.22 -0.02
C LYS A 58 -21.47 7.17 0.04
N GLU A 59 -21.35 8.37 -0.48
CA GLU A 59 -22.47 9.33 -0.56
C GLU A 59 -23.64 8.78 -1.38
N ALA A 60 -23.37 8.20 -2.55
CA ALA A 60 -24.38 7.55 -3.38
C ALA A 60 -25.04 6.34 -2.70
N SER A 61 -24.27 5.56 -1.93
CA SER A 61 -24.81 4.41 -1.18
C SER A 61 -25.80 4.83 -0.10
N VAL A 62 -25.52 5.93 0.60
CA VAL A 62 -26.41 6.51 1.63
C VAL A 62 -27.67 7.06 0.97
N TYR A 63 -27.53 7.76 -0.15
CA TYR A 63 -28.67 8.25 -0.92
C TYR A 63 -29.60 7.11 -1.37
N ILE A 64 -29.05 6.04 -1.94
CA ILE A 64 -29.84 4.87 -2.35
C ILE A 64 -30.49 4.17 -1.17
N ALA A 65 -29.80 4.04 -0.04
CA ALA A 65 -30.38 3.46 1.17
C ALA A 65 -31.58 4.29 1.66
N ALA A 66 -31.49 5.61 1.62
CA ALA A 66 -32.60 6.51 1.96
C ALA A 66 -33.75 6.45 0.94
N GLU A 67 -33.45 6.28 -0.35
CA GLU A 67 -34.45 6.20 -1.43
C GLU A 67 -35.17 4.84 -1.46
N SER A 68 -34.48 3.75 -1.08
CA SER A 68 -35.04 2.40 -0.98
C SER A 68 -36.11 2.22 0.11
N LEU A 69 -36.24 3.18 1.02
CA LEU A 69 -37.32 3.24 2.01
C LEU A 69 -38.64 3.81 1.41
N ASN A 70 -38.60 4.38 0.20
CA ASN A 70 -39.71 5.14 -0.39
C ASN A 70 -40.24 4.57 -1.72
N MET A 71 -39.66 3.50 -2.28
CA MET A 71 -40.07 2.94 -3.58
C MET A 71 -40.14 1.41 -3.56
N ASP A 72 -41.34 0.90 -3.89
CA ASP A 72 -41.61 -0.50 -4.17
C ASP A 72 -40.71 -1.04 -5.28
N ALA A 73 -40.28 -2.28 -5.08
CA ALA A 73 -39.31 -3.05 -5.85
C ALA A 73 -39.70 -3.27 -7.33
N THR A 74 -39.57 -2.24 -8.17
CA THR A 74 -39.72 -2.35 -9.63
C THR A 74 -38.72 -1.47 -10.38
N SER A 75 -37.43 -1.79 -10.27
CA SER A 75 -36.42 -1.28 -11.22
C SER A 75 -35.86 -2.47 -11.96
N TYR A 76 -36.21 -2.59 -13.25
CA TYR A 76 -35.72 -3.57 -14.22
C TYR A 76 -34.31 -4.07 -13.88
N GLU A 77 -34.23 -5.33 -13.49
CA GLU A 77 -32.98 -6.02 -13.16
C GLU A 77 -32.22 -6.31 -14.46
N PRO A 78 -31.02 -5.75 -14.69
CA PRO A 78 -30.20 -6.12 -15.84
C PRO A 78 -29.76 -7.59 -15.70
N THR A 79 -30.25 -8.48 -16.54
CA THR A 79 -29.77 -9.87 -16.58
C THR A 79 -28.39 -9.89 -17.22
N PHE A 80 -27.34 -9.99 -16.40
CA PHE A 80 -25.99 -10.15 -16.92
C PHE A 80 -25.80 -11.56 -17.50
N SER A 81 -25.27 -11.64 -18.73
CA SER A 81 -24.99 -12.91 -19.41
C SER A 81 -23.66 -13.55 -18.95
N SER A 82 -22.70 -12.76 -18.47
CA SER A 82 -21.42 -13.22 -17.93
C SER A 82 -20.87 -12.28 -16.86
N THR A 83 -19.94 -12.79 -16.05
CA THR A 83 -19.24 -12.00 -15.01
C THR A 83 -18.38 -10.90 -15.63
N GLU A 84 -17.72 -11.16 -16.76
CA GLU A 84 -16.92 -10.17 -17.48
C GLU A 84 -17.76 -9.00 -18.00
N PHE A 85 -18.94 -9.27 -18.56
CA PHE A 85 -19.85 -8.23 -19.04
C PHE A 85 -20.38 -7.38 -17.87
N ALA A 86 -20.66 -8.01 -16.73
CA ALA A 86 -21.05 -7.31 -15.51
C ALA A 86 -19.94 -6.36 -15.01
N ILE A 87 -18.68 -6.82 -14.99
CA ILE A 87 -17.52 -5.98 -14.63
C ILE A 87 -17.42 -4.78 -15.58
N GLN A 88 -17.47 -4.99 -16.89
CA GLN A 88 -17.36 -3.90 -17.87
C GLN A 88 -18.48 -2.88 -17.72
N SER A 89 -19.72 -3.33 -17.53
CA SER A 89 -20.86 -2.43 -17.30
C SER A 89 -20.68 -1.61 -16.02
N MET A 90 -20.21 -2.22 -14.93
CA MET A 90 -19.92 -1.50 -13.69
C MET A 90 -18.82 -0.46 -13.88
N LEU A 91 -17.73 -0.81 -14.57
CA LEU A 91 -16.61 0.08 -14.83
C LEU A 91 -17.05 1.28 -15.67
N GLU A 92 -17.91 1.06 -16.66
CA GLU A 92 -18.50 2.11 -17.46
C GLU A 92 -19.38 3.04 -16.61
N CYS A 93 -20.22 2.50 -15.72
CA CYS A 93 -20.99 3.30 -14.77
C CYS A 93 -20.08 4.12 -13.83
N LEU A 94 -18.99 3.54 -13.33
CA LEU A 94 -18.01 4.27 -12.50
C LEU A 94 -17.35 5.41 -13.28
N LYS A 95 -16.98 5.17 -14.55
CA LYS A 95 -16.36 6.17 -15.43
C LYS A 95 -17.33 7.30 -15.80
N ASN A 96 -18.61 6.99 -15.99
CA ASN A 96 -19.65 7.96 -16.31
C ASN A 96 -20.26 8.64 -15.07
N ASN A 97 -19.69 8.41 -13.88
CA ASN A 97 -20.18 8.92 -12.59
C ASN A 97 -21.62 8.49 -12.25
N GLU A 98 -22.08 7.37 -12.82
CA GLU A 98 -23.38 6.76 -12.53
C GLU A 98 -23.29 5.83 -11.30
N LEU A 99 -22.78 6.37 -10.21
CA LEU A 99 -22.41 5.61 -9.00
C LEU A 99 -23.57 4.81 -8.41
N GLY A 100 -24.78 5.38 -8.50
CA GLY A 100 -25.97 4.69 -8.01
C GLY A 100 -26.32 3.43 -8.82
N LYS A 101 -26.10 3.44 -10.13
CA LYS A 101 -26.29 2.26 -10.98
C LYS A 101 -25.24 1.21 -10.65
N ALA A 102 -23.97 1.59 -10.48
CA ALA A 102 -22.90 0.67 -10.11
C ALA A 102 -23.18 -0.06 -8.78
N ILE A 103 -23.71 0.65 -7.77
CA ILE A 103 -24.08 0.06 -6.48
C ILE A 103 -25.25 -0.94 -6.62
N ARG A 104 -26.27 -0.62 -7.43
CA ARG A 104 -27.38 -1.56 -7.69
C ARG A 104 -26.90 -2.80 -8.44
N GLN A 105 -26.05 -2.61 -9.44
CA GLN A 105 -25.46 -3.70 -10.22
C GLN A 105 -24.64 -4.64 -9.32
N ILE A 106 -23.86 -4.13 -8.36
CA ILE A 106 -23.05 -5.01 -7.48
C ILE A 106 -23.89 -5.81 -6.50
N ARG A 107 -24.95 -5.20 -5.96
CA ARG A 107 -25.94 -5.92 -5.16
C ARG A 107 -26.56 -7.08 -5.93
N GLN A 108 -26.86 -6.86 -7.20
CA GLN A 108 -27.44 -7.89 -8.05
C GLN A 108 -26.41 -8.97 -8.42
N CYS A 109 -25.18 -8.58 -8.77
CA CYS A 109 -24.11 -9.53 -9.09
C CYS A 109 -23.80 -10.45 -7.91
N ARG A 110 -23.86 -9.95 -6.68
CA ARG A 110 -23.72 -10.78 -5.46
C ARG A 110 -24.84 -11.80 -5.28
N LYS A 111 -26.05 -11.54 -5.78
CA LYS A 111 -27.16 -12.51 -5.79
C LYS A 111 -26.98 -13.57 -6.86
N LEU A 112 -26.50 -13.18 -8.04
CA LEU A 112 -26.29 -14.07 -9.19
C LEU A 112 -25.06 -14.96 -9.01
N TRP A 113 -23.98 -14.41 -8.45
CA TRP A 113 -22.69 -15.07 -8.23
C TRP A 113 -22.20 -14.82 -6.79
N PRO A 114 -22.80 -15.50 -5.79
CA PRO A 114 -22.39 -15.33 -4.40
C PRO A 114 -20.96 -15.81 -4.17
N ASN A 115 -20.16 -15.03 -3.43
CA ASN A 115 -18.76 -15.33 -3.09
C ASN A 115 -17.77 -15.41 -4.27
N ASP A 116 -18.15 -14.90 -5.44
CA ASP A 116 -17.22 -14.69 -6.55
C ASP A 116 -16.45 -13.36 -6.38
N ILE A 117 -15.85 -12.83 -7.44
CA ILE A 117 -15.15 -11.53 -7.50
C ILE A 117 -15.94 -10.34 -6.93
N PHE A 118 -17.27 -10.45 -6.82
CA PHE A 118 -18.18 -9.43 -6.28
C PHE A 118 -18.35 -9.51 -4.75
N GLY A 119 -17.76 -10.50 -4.10
CA GLY A 119 -17.83 -10.71 -2.66
C GLY A 119 -19.15 -11.32 -2.19
N SER A 120 -19.29 -11.39 -0.87
CA SER A 120 -20.48 -11.84 -0.15
C SER A 120 -21.40 -10.67 0.21
N SER A 121 -22.58 -10.97 0.75
CA SER A 121 -23.50 -9.94 1.27
C SER A 121 -22.97 -9.21 2.53
N ALA A 122 -21.98 -9.78 3.21
CA ALA A 122 -21.35 -9.17 4.39
C ALA A 122 -20.24 -8.17 4.04
N ASP A 123 -19.73 -8.20 2.80
CA ASP A 123 -18.63 -7.34 2.36
C ASP A 123 -19.11 -5.93 2.01
N ASP A 124 -18.27 -4.91 2.26
CA ASP A 124 -18.56 -3.53 1.86
C ASP A 124 -18.61 -3.42 0.31
N GLU A 125 -19.78 -3.09 -0.22
CA GLU A 125 -20.03 -2.87 -1.66
C GLU A 125 -19.09 -1.83 -2.24
N VAL A 126 -18.78 -0.78 -1.47
CA VAL A 126 -17.89 0.30 -1.91
C VAL A 126 -16.46 -0.21 -2.04
N GLN A 127 -15.95 -0.98 -1.06
CA GLN A 127 -14.62 -1.59 -1.18
C GLN A 127 -14.55 -2.56 -2.37
N THR A 128 -15.57 -3.38 -2.60
CA THR A 128 -15.55 -4.30 -3.74
C THR A 128 -15.50 -3.56 -5.07
N LEU A 129 -16.32 -2.52 -5.26
CA LEU A 129 -16.29 -1.70 -6.48
C LEU A 129 -14.93 -1.04 -6.71
N LEU A 130 -14.32 -0.49 -5.64
CA LEU A 130 -12.97 0.10 -5.72
C LEU A 130 -11.92 -0.93 -6.11
N ASN A 131 -12.00 -2.15 -5.56
CA ASN A 131 -11.08 -3.23 -5.89
C ASN A 131 -11.21 -3.67 -7.34
N ILE A 132 -12.44 -3.80 -7.85
CA ILE A 132 -12.71 -4.12 -9.26
C ILE A 132 -12.15 -3.02 -10.17
N TYR A 133 -12.42 -1.75 -9.85
CA TYR A 133 -11.92 -0.61 -10.59
C TYR A 133 -10.40 -0.54 -10.61
N PHE A 134 -9.75 -0.63 -9.45
CA PHE A 134 -8.29 -0.59 -9.34
C PHE A 134 -7.63 -1.76 -10.05
N ARG A 135 -8.14 -2.98 -9.85
CA ARG A 135 -7.61 -4.17 -10.53
C ARG A 135 -7.72 -4.04 -12.05
N HIS A 136 -8.82 -3.50 -12.56
CA HIS A 136 -8.98 -3.31 -13.99
C HIS A 136 -8.06 -2.21 -14.53
N GLN A 137 -7.91 -1.10 -13.82
CA GLN A 137 -7.05 0.01 -14.24
C GLN A 137 -5.56 -0.38 -14.26
N THR A 138 -5.16 -1.32 -13.42
CA THR A 138 -3.76 -1.79 -13.28
C THR A 138 -3.45 -3.02 -14.13
N LEU A 139 -4.40 -3.54 -14.91
CA LEU A 139 -4.15 -4.69 -15.79
C LEU A 139 -3.02 -4.39 -16.78
N GLY A 140 -1.94 -5.19 -16.71
CA GLY A 140 -0.77 -5.06 -17.58
C GLY A 140 0.19 -3.93 -17.20
N GLN A 141 -0.10 -3.17 -16.14
CA GLN A 141 0.78 -2.12 -15.60
C GLN A 141 1.44 -2.61 -14.30
N THR A 142 2.76 -2.52 -14.24
CA THR A 142 3.51 -2.69 -12.99
C THR A 142 3.81 -1.31 -12.42
N GLY A 143 4.02 -1.18 -11.10
CA GLY A 143 4.36 0.10 -10.45
C GLY A 143 3.17 0.95 -9.97
N THR A 144 1.92 0.55 -10.20
CA THR A 144 0.77 1.31 -9.70
C THR A 144 0.40 0.91 -8.27
N TYR A 145 0.19 1.89 -7.39
CA TYR A 145 -0.25 1.67 -6.01
C TYR A 145 -1.37 2.65 -5.64
N ALA A 146 -2.20 2.23 -4.68
CA ALA A 146 -3.20 3.11 -4.09
C ALA A 146 -3.41 2.80 -2.61
N LEU A 147 -3.42 3.85 -1.79
CA LEU A 147 -3.76 3.80 -0.37
C LEU A 147 -5.17 4.36 -0.17
N VAL A 148 -6.10 3.46 0.13
CA VAL A 148 -7.52 3.78 0.27
C VAL A 148 -7.90 3.83 1.76
N GLY A 149 -8.03 5.02 2.33
CA GLY A 149 -8.27 5.24 3.75
C GLY A 149 -8.25 6.72 4.12
N SER A 150 -8.88 7.10 5.23
CA SER A 150 -8.77 8.49 5.72
C SER A 150 -7.41 8.70 6.38
N ASN A 151 -6.75 9.82 6.07
CA ASN A 151 -5.55 10.26 6.82
C ASN A 151 -5.83 10.32 8.33
N GLN A 152 -7.07 10.64 8.73
CA GLN A 152 -7.50 10.61 10.12
C GLN A 152 -7.30 9.23 10.76
N ASN A 153 -7.63 8.13 10.06
CA ASN A 153 -7.40 6.78 10.59
C ASN A 153 -5.91 6.52 10.84
N LEU A 154 -5.03 7.02 9.97
CA LEU A 154 -3.58 6.88 10.14
C LEU A 154 -3.07 7.69 11.34
N THR A 155 -3.52 8.94 11.47
CA THR A 155 -3.21 9.77 12.64
C THR A 155 -3.71 9.12 13.94
N ASP A 156 -4.94 8.60 13.95
CA ASP A 156 -5.54 7.93 15.10
C ASP A 156 -4.83 6.61 15.46
N ILE A 157 -4.30 5.89 14.48
CA ILE A 157 -3.48 4.70 14.72
C ILE A 157 -2.12 5.11 15.28
N CYS A 158 -1.50 6.16 14.75
CA CYS A 158 -0.23 6.69 15.25
C CYS A 158 -0.34 7.20 16.68
N THR A 159 -1.42 7.90 17.04
CA THR A 159 -1.66 8.34 18.42
C THR A 159 -1.88 7.15 19.35
N LYS A 160 -2.71 6.17 18.99
CA LYS A 160 -2.89 4.95 19.78
C LYS A 160 -1.58 4.16 19.99
N LEU A 161 -0.75 4.06 18.95
CA LEU A 161 0.59 3.47 19.06
C LEU A 161 1.49 4.26 19.99
N MET A 162 1.39 5.60 19.97
CA MET A 162 2.14 6.47 20.88
C MET A 162 1.72 6.26 22.33
N ASP A 163 0.41 6.17 22.60
CA ASP A 163 -0.17 5.91 23.92
C ASP A 163 0.27 4.55 24.46
N LEU A 164 0.13 3.48 23.67
CA LEU A 164 0.61 2.16 24.04
C LEU A 164 2.12 2.13 24.31
N ASN A 165 2.91 2.82 23.50
CA ASN A 165 4.35 2.95 23.74
C ASN A 165 4.66 3.70 25.06
N MET A 166 3.85 4.70 25.43
CA MET A 166 3.97 5.37 26.72
C MET A 166 3.61 4.43 27.87
N GLU A 167 2.52 3.68 27.77
CA GLU A 167 2.09 2.70 28.78
C GLU A 167 3.15 1.62 28.99
N ILE A 168 3.70 1.05 27.92
CA ILE A 168 4.77 0.04 28.00
C ILE A 168 6.02 0.62 28.69
N ARG A 169 6.43 1.83 28.31
CA ARG A 169 7.57 2.50 28.96
C ARG A 169 7.32 2.73 30.45
N ASP A 170 6.12 3.15 30.83
CA ASP A 170 5.78 3.37 32.23
C ASP A 170 5.72 2.06 33.02
N MET A 171 5.18 0.99 32.42
CA MET A 171 5.22 -0.36 33.00
C MET A 171 6.65 -0.86 33.21
N ILE A 172 7.55 -0.67 32.22
CA ILE A 172 8.97 -1.03 32.35
C ILE A 172 9.61 -0.23 33.48
N ARG A 173 9.38 1.09 33.54
CA ARG A 173 9.93 1.96 34.59
C ARG A 173 9.44 1.53 35.98
N ARG A 174 8.15 1.24 36.13
CA ARG A 174 7.57 0.72 37.39
C ARG A 174 8.20 -0.62 37.76
N ALA A 175 8.32 -1.56 36.83
CA ALA A 175 8.94 -2.87 37.08
C ALA A 175 10.42 -2.77 37.46
N GLN A 176 11.18 -1.85 36.84
CA GLN A 176 12.56 -1.56 37.21
C GLN A 176 12.66 -0.98 38.61
N ASN A 177 11.80 -0.03 38.96
CA ASN A 177 11.75 0.53 40.31
C ASN A 177 11.45 -0.55 41.36
N TYR A 178 10.51 -1.47 41.09
CA TYR A 178 10.25 -2.61 42.00
C TYR A 178 11.47 -3.51 42.20
N ARG A 179 12.26 -3.81 41.14
CA ARG A 179 13.52 -4.56 41.28
C ARG A 179 14.55 -3.82 42.14
N VAL A 180 14.66 -2.52 41.92
CA VAL A 180 15.56 -1.63 42.66
C VAL A 180 15.18 -1.59 44.15
N PHE A 181 13.89 -1.47 44.49
CA PHE A 181 13.44 -1.54 45.89
C PHE A 181 13.65 -2.91 46.54
N SER A 182 13.52 -4.01 45.79
CA SER A 182 13.80 -5.35 46.32
C SER A 182 15.29 -5.57 46.62
N THR A 183 16.20 -4.82 46.00
CA THR A 183 17.64 -4.86 46.32
C THR A 183 18.05 -3.97 47.50
N TYR A 184 17.17 -3.11 48.01
CA TYR A 184 17.42 -2.26 49.19
C TYR A 184 16.63 -2.68 50.44
N LEU A 185 15.94 -3.82 50.41
CA LEU A 185 15.47 -4.45 51.65
C LEU A 185 16.69 -5.00 52.39
N PRO A 186 17.05 -4.47 53.57
CA PRO A 186 18.14 -5.04 54.34
C PRO A 186 17.67 -6.42 54.83
N ASP A 187 18.46 -7.45 54.52
CA ASP A 187 18.33 -8.78 55.11
C ASP A 187 18.33 -8.64 56.65
N SER A 188 17.13 -8.58 57.21
CA SER A 188 16.86 -8.53 58.63
C SER A 188 16.19 -9.83 59.03
N SER A 189 16.98 -10.90 59.08
CA SER A 189 16.85 -11.93 60.11
C SER A 189 18.02 -12.90 60.06
N VAL A 190 18.99 -12.60 60.91
CA VAL A 190 19.76 -13.61 61.62
C VAL A 190 18.78 -14.52 62.35
N SER A 191 18.83 -15.83 62.07
CA SER A 191 18.78 -16.88 63.09
C SER A 191 19.30 -18.18 62.45
N GLY A 192 20.61 -18.36 62.58
CA GLY A 192 21.26 -19.65 62.35
C GLY A 192 20.89 -20.60 63.48
N THR A 193 20.06 -21.59 63.17
CA THR A 193 20.02 -22.86 63.87
C THR A 193 20.75 -23.88 63.01
N ASN A 194 21.89 -24.40 63.48
CA ASN A 194 22.21 -25.83 63.53
C ASN A 194 23.63 -26.06 64.09
N LEU A 195 23.66 -26.85 65.17
CA LEU A 195 24.76 -27.59 65.82
C LEU A 195 26.00 -26.82 66.30
#